data_AF-A0A947B8S4-F1
#
_entry.id   AF-A0A947B8S4-F1
#
_cell.length_a   1.000
_cell.length_b   1.000
_cell.length_c   1.000
_cell.angle_alpha   90.00
_cell.angle_beta   90.00
_cell.angle_gamma   90.00
#
_symmetry.space_group_name_H-M   'P 1'
#
loop_
_entity.id
_entity.type
_entity.pdbx_description
1 polymer ?
#
loop_
_entity_poly.entity_id
_entity_poly.type
_entity_poly.pdbx_seq_one_letter_code
_entity_poly.pdbx_strand_id
1 'polypeptide(L)'
;LRQVVVTARMVQDAENYLNNGTSFWVVRPRISLSGITGLQTLLSGSHIEMSSTVSDGETKTFFQGLEHPPLTPGGAPGLRIGLRAAEAGAVEAGSPVFYRGIKVGAVESRRLSENGKYVEFDVFIHAPHHHLVNSNTRFWNAGGIDVTANTEGLTLHSESLESLVLGGIAFMNPPRLKANVPVNSGALFTLYDTRTEAEIEPADGAMERLGYVLHFEESLRGLKVGAPVEHRGVQIGYVADIDIRYNAATGLFETPVLIFLDPQRIEWPVGTKVEDSLVTAKDNLPAAVERGMRARLQTGSLLTGALFVDLALIPDAKPVRIVEMDPYPVFPTVPGPFGQITAKATAVLDTLEALPLEELVSSASQLLKDVDTLVRVPATSEIGTGTEANAVMAQRRSAPLYRFVESMTSTLAGINALIGSHEDGQLPGNIAGSLRQLDATLKSIEILLQGDVTTSPLYYEFSTALQELTHAARAIRSLTETLENNPNAIIFGK
;
A
#
# COMPACT_ATOMS: atom_id res chain seq x y z
N LEU A 1 35.44 -47.46 -10.62
CA LEU A 1 35.98 -47.48 -9.24
C LEU A 1 35.05 -46.66 -8.37
N ARG A 2 34.49 -47.20 -7.27
CA ARG A 2 33.55 -46.46 -6.41
C ARG A 2 34.23 -45.64 -5.31
N GLN A 3 35.45 -46.00 -4.91
CA GLN A 3 36.26 -45.29 -3.90
C GLN A 3 37.76 -45.51 -4.16
N VAL A 4 38.61 -44.61 -3.65
CA VAL A 4 40.08 -44.71 -3.66
C VAL A 4 40.56 -44.76 -2.21
N VAL A 5 41.35 -45.78 -1.87
CA VAL A 5 41.96 -45.91 -0.53
C VAL A 5 43.36 -45.31 -0.58
N VAL A 6 43.62 -44.34 0.28
CA VAL A 6 44.94 -43.70 0.43
C VAL A 6 45.49 -44.08 1.80
N THR A 7 46.69 -44.67 1.81
CA THR A 7 47.39 -45.02 3.06
C THR A 7 48.50 -44.01 3.31
N ALA A 8 48.45 -43.30 4.44
CA ALA A 8 49.44 -42.32 4.85
C ALA A 8 50.22 -42.80 6.09
N ARG A 9 51.51 -42.49 6.16
CA ARG A 9 52.35 -42.69 7.35
C ARG A 9 52.47 -41.35 8.08
N MET A 10 52.04 -41.31 9.34
CA MET A 10 52.05 -40.11 10.18
C MET A 10 53.23 -40.13 11.16
N VAL A 11 53.62 -38.96 11.67
CA VAL A 11 54.55 -38.85 12.81
C VAL A 11 53.86 -39.32 14.09
N GLN A 12 54.62 -39.82 15.06
CA GLN A 12 54.08 -40.39 16.30
C GLN A 12 53.21 -39.39 17.07
N ASP A 13 53.63 -38.12 17.17
CA ASP A 13 52.89 -37.08 17.88
C ASP A 13 51.51 -36.76 17.27
N ALA A 14 51.26 -37.18 16.02
CA ALA A 14 49.97 -36.98 15.37
C ALA A 14 48.85 -37.83 15.98
N GLU A 15 49.18 -38.90 16.72
CA GLU A 15 48.23 -39.85 17.29
C GLU A 15 47.13 -39.16 18.14
N ASN A 16 47.51 -38.18 18.94
CA ASN A 16 46.59 -37.40 19.79
C ASN A 16 45.60 -36.53 18.98
N TYR A 17 45.89 -36.31 17.70
CA TYR A 17 45.06 -35.53 16.79
C TYR A 17 44.24 -36.40 15.84
N LEU A 18 44.33 -37.73 15.92
CA LEU A 18 43.57 -38.66 15.08
C LEU A 18 42.32 -39.15 15.83
N ASN A 19 41.28 -38.33 15.88
CA ASN A 19 40.05 -38.59 16.61
C ASN A 19 38.81 -38.30 15.74
N ASN A 20 37.61 -38.37 16.32
CA ASN A 20 36.36 -38.14 15.58
C ASN A 20 36.22 -36.71 15.01
N GLY A 21 36.93 -35.73 15.54
CA GLY A 21 36.97 -34.36 15.04
C GLY A 21 37.98 -34.13 13.92
N THR A 22 38.74 -35.16 13.52
CA THR A 22 39.78 -35.04 12.50
C THR A 22 39.20 -35.10 11.10
N SER A 23 39.57 -34.12 10.28
CA SER A 23 39.23 -34.06 8.86
C SER A 23 40.48 -33.98 8.02
N PHE A 24 40.48 -34.71 6.90
CA PHE A 24 41.54 -34.68 5.89
C PHE A 24 40.98 -34.17 4.58
N TRP A 25 41.72 -33.33 3.84
CA TRP A 25 41.30 -32.88 2.52
C TRP A 25 42.46 -32.72 1.55
N VAL A 26 42.14 -32.80 0.25
CA VAL A 26 43.12 -32.61 -0.82
C VAL A 26 43.27 -31.12 -1.16
N VAL A 27 44.50 -30.62 -1.04
CA VAL A 27 44.90 -29.28 -1.46
C VAL A 27 45.54 -29.36 -2.85
N ARG A 28 44.97 -28.62 -3.80
CA ARG A 28 45.40 -28.52 -5.20
C ARG A 28 44.99 -27.14 -5.76
N PRO A 29 45.50 -26.70 -6.92
CA PRO A 29 45.11 -25.42 -7.48
C PRO A 29 43.62 -25.48 -7.85
N ARG A 30 42.86 -24.48 -7.42
CA ARG A 30 41.43 -24.38 -7.70
C ARG A 30 41.09 -22.97 -8.16
N ILE A 31 40.22 -22.90 -9.16
CA ILE A 31 39.66 -21.66 -9.68
C ILE A 31 38.17 -21.70 -9.36
N SER A 32 37.69 -20.70 -8.63
CA SER A 32 36.28 -20.46 -8.36
C SER A 32 35.94 -19.01 -8.71
N LEU A 33 34.64 -18.69 -8.74
CA LEU A 33 34.19 -17.31 -8.87
C LEU A 33 34.74 -16.42 -7.74
N SER A 34 34.97 -17.01 -6.55
CA SER A 34 35.52 -16.33 -5.37
C SER A 34 37.03 -16.13 -5.38
N GLY A 35 37.74 -16.63 -6.41
CA GLY A 35 39.18 -16.44 -6.58
C GLY A 35 39.94 -17.73 -6.86
N ILE A 36 41.27 -17.65 -6.71
CA ILE A 36 42.17 -18.76 -6.98
C ILE A 36 42.83 -19.18 -5.68
N THR A 37 42.73 -20.47 -5.34
CA THR A 37 43.35 -21.05 -4.14
C THR A 37 44.35 -22.15 -4.52
N GLY A 38 45.26 -22.47 -3.61
CA GLY A 38 46.20 -23.58 -3.80
C GLY A 38 47.30 -23.30 -4.83
N LEU A 39 47.59 -22.06 -5.20
CA LEU A 39 48.64 -21.71 -6.18
C LEU A 39 50.02 -22.24 -5.79
N GLN A 40 50.31 -22.38 -4.50
CA GLN A 40 51.54 -22.99 -3.99
C GLN A 40 51.74 -24.43 -4.48
N THR A 41 50.65 -25.15 -4.75
CA THR A 41 50.70 -26.54 -5.22
C THR A 41 51.09 -26.68 -6.69
N LEU A 42 51.14 -25.58 -7.44
CA LEU A 42 51.77 -25.58 -8.78
C LEU A 42 53.27 -25.86 -8.71
N LEU A 43 53.91 -25.54 -7.59
CA LEU A 43 55.33 -25.80 -7.34
C LEU A 43 55.55 -27.05 -6.48
N SER A 44 54.79 -27.20 -5.38
CA SER A 44 54.99 -28.29 -4.42
C SER A 44 54.25 -29.60 -4.76
N GLY A 45 53.31 -29.56 -5.71
CA GLY A 45 52.38 -30.65 -5.98
C GLY A 45 51.17 -30.65 -5.04
N SER A 46 50.13 -31.39 -5.44
CA SER A 46 48.95 -31.60 -4.59
C SER A 46 49.31 -32.40 -3.34
N HIS A 47 48.77 -32.00 -2.20
CA HIS A 47 49.03 -32.65 -0.90
C HIS A 47 47.73 -32.78 -0.11
N ILE A 48 47.80 -33.47 1.04
CA ILE A 48 46.68 -33.65 1.96
C ILE A 48 46.96 -32.82 3.20
N GLU A 49 46.00 -31.98 3.60
CA GLU A 49 46.02 -31.26 4.87
C GLU A 49 45.09 -31.94 5.88
N MET A 50 45.33 -31.66 7.16
CA MET A 50 44.58 -32.20 8.29
C MET A 50 44.23 -31.07 9.26
N SER A 51 43.01 -31.10 9.78
CA SER A 51 42.61 -30.33 10.96
C SER A 51 41.98 -31.27 11.98
N SER A 52 42.19 -30.99 13.25
CA SER A 52 41.65 -31.76 14.35
C SER A 52 41.33 -30.84 15.52
N THR A 53 40.28 -31.18 16.25
CA THR A 53 40.02 -30.65 17.58
C THR A 53 40.63 -31.60 18.60
N VAL A 54 41.43 -31.07 19.54
CA VAL A 54 41.95 -31.87 20.65
C VAL A 54 40.76 -32.43 21.42
N SER A 55 40.70 -33.76 21.53
CA SER A 55 39.59 -34.49 22.14
C SER A 55 40.16 -35.70 22.86
N ASP A 56 39.68 -35.98 24.07
CA ASP A 56 40.02 -37.17 24.87
C ASP A 56 39.35 -38.46 24.32
N GLY A 57 39.00 -38.46 23.03
CA GLY A 57 38.27 -39.55 22.36
C GLY A 57 39.18 -40.66 21.86
N GLU A 58 38.57 -41.79 21.50
CA GLU A 58 39.29 -42.94 20.90
C GLU A 58 40.03 -42.55 19.62
N THR A 59 41.29 -42.99 19.52
CA THR A 59 42.11 -42.82 18.32
C THR A 59 41.46 -43.53 17.14
N LYS A 60 41.28 -42.82 16.03
CA LYS A 60 40.80 -43.36 14.76
C LYS A 60 41.93 -43.48 13.74
N THR A 61 41.87 -44.53 12.93
CA THR A 61 42.84 -44.79 11.86
C THR A 61 42.22 -44.77 10.46
N PHE A 62 40.89 -44.70 10.37
CA PHE A 62 40.15 -44.62 9.10
C PHE A 62 39.33 -43.33 9.04
N PHE A 63 39.52 -42.58 7.96
CA PHE A 63 38.88 -41.28 7.73
C PHE A 63 38.34 -41.19 6.31
N GLN A 64 37.25 -40.46 6.15
CA GLN A 64 36.79 -40.04 4.83
C GLN A 64 37.63 -38.84 4.39
N GLY A 65 38.33 -38.97 3.27
CA GLY A 65 39.00 -37.84 2.63
C GLY A 65 37.98 -36.90 2.01
N LEU A 66 38.04 -35.62 2.38
CA LEU A 66 37.22 -34.57 1.80
C LEU A 66 37.90 -34.07 0.52
N GLU A 67 37.10 -33.82 -0.52
CA GLU A 67 37.64 -33.18 -1.71
C GLU A 67 37.98 -31.71 -1.49
N HIS A 68 37.24 -31.03 -0.61
CA HIS A 68 37.36 -29.60 -0.36
C HIS A 68 37.78 -29.36 1.10
N PRO A 69 38.60 -28.32 1.36
CA PRO A 69 38.85 -27.90 2.74
C PRO A 69 37.52 -27.60 3.43
N PRO A 70 37.34 -28.01 4.70
CA PRO A 70 36.18 -27.59 5.46
C PRO A 70 36.20 -26.06 5.57
N LEU A 71 35.10 -25.41 5.20
CA LEU A 71 35.01 -23.95 5.21
C LEU A 71 35.25 -23.36 6.60
N THR A 72 34.94 -24.13 7.65
CA THR A 72 35.20 -23.77 9.04
C THR A 72 35.52 -25.04 9.83
N PRO A 73 36.72 -25.14 10.43
CA PRO A 73 37.06 -26.26 11.31
C PRO A 73 36.12 -26.37 12.52
N GLY A 74 35.89 -27.59 13.02
CA GLY A 74 34.96 -27.83 14.14
C GLY A 74 35.26 -26.98 15.39
N GLY A 75 36.53 -26.72 15.68
CA GLY A 75 36.99 -25.91 16.82
C GLY A 75 37.16 -24.41 16.56
N ALA A 76 36.75 -23.89 15.41
CA ALA A 76 36.85 -22.46 15.13
C ALA A 76 35.97 -21.66 16.12
N PRO A 77 36.51 -20.61 16.78
CA PRO A 77 35.74 -19.79 17.71
C PRO A 77 34.71 -18.93 16.96
N GLY A 78 33.44 -19.02 17.37
CA GLY A 78 32.33 -18.32 16.72
C GLY A 78 30.97 -18.93 17.06
N LEU A 79 29.96 -18.62 16.26
CA LEU A 79 28.59 -19.08 16.42
C LEU A 79 28.12 -19.76 15.14
N ARG A 80 27.53 -20.97 15.28
CA ARG A 80 26.86 -21.68 14.18
C ARG A 80 25.35 -21.52 14.31
N ILE A 81 24.70 -21.05 13.25
CA ILE A 81 23.24 -20.91 13.21
C ILE A 81 22.70 -21.60 11.96
N GLY A 82 21.44 -22.01 12.00
CA GLY A 82 20.71 -22.46 10.83
C GLY A 82 19.87 -21.33 10.26
N LEU A 83 19.76 -21.23 8.94
CA LEU A 83 18.79 -20.37 8.27
C LEU A 83 17.84 -21.17 7.38
N ARG A 84 16.60 -20.71 7.24
CA ARG A 84 15.59 -21.27 6.33
C ARG A 84 15.09 -20.23 5.35
N ALA A 85 14.96 -20.62 4.09
CA ALA A 85 14.32 -19.82 3.04
C ALA A 85 13.43 -20.70 2.16
N ALA A 86 12.40 -20.11 1.55
CA ALA A 86 11.56 -20.82 0.57
C ALA A 86 12.38 -21.25 -0.66
N GLU A 87 13.25 -20.37 -1.13
CA GLU A 87 14.14 -20.60 -2.25
C GLU A 87 15.60 -20.38 -1.85
N ALA A 88 16.52 -20.91 -2.65
CA ALA A 88 17.94 -20.76 -2.33
C ALA A 88 18.57 -19.43 -2.75
N GLY A 89 17.95 -18.75 -3.72
CA GLY A 89 18.52 -17.58 -4.38
C GLY A 89 19.96 -17.81 -4.88
N ALA A 90 20.78 -16.75 -4.80
CA ALA A 90 22.19 -16.76 -5.18
C ALA A 90 23.15 -17.26 -4.06
N VAL A 91 22.62 -17.79 -2.95
CA VAL A 91 23.43 -18.19 -1.80
C VAL A 91 23.96 -19.61 -1.98
N GLU A 92 25.27 -19.79 -1.85
CA GLU A 92 25.98 -21.06 -1.99
C GLU A 92 26.87 -21.35 -0.78
N ALA A 93 27.35 -22.60 -0.66
CA ALA A 93 28.39 -22.92 0.31
C ALA A 93 29.65 -22.07 0.03
N GLY A 94 30.13 -21.37 1.05
CA GLY A 94 31.23 -20.42 0.96
C GLY A 94 30.81 -18.97 0.69
N SER A 95 29.53 -18.70 0.41
CA SER A 95 29.04 -17.31 0.30
C SER A 95 29.33 -16.54 1.60
N PRO A 96 29.77 -15.27 1.50
CA PRO A 96 30.11 -14.46 2.66
C PRO A 96 28.88 -14.04 3.46
N VAL A 97 29.05 -13.90 4.77
CA VAL A 97 28.06 -13.29 5.67
C VAL A 97 28.55 -11.91 6.08
N PHE A 98 27.71 -10.90 5.89
CA PHE A 98 28.02 -9.50 6.13
C PHE A 98 27.24 -8.92 7.31
N TYR A 99 27.90 -8.03 8.05
CA TYR A 99 27.26 -7.12 8.97
C TYR A 99 27.71 -5.70 8.64
N ARG A 100 26.77 -4.82 8.26
CA ARG A 100 27.07 -3.45 7.81
C ARG A 100 28.15 -3.39 6.71
N GLY A 101 28.09 -4.32 5.76
CA GLY A 101 29.05 -4.43 4.65
C GLY A 101 30.40 -5.07 5.00
N ILE A 102 30.64 -5.44 6.26
CA ILE A 102 31.88 -6.09 6.68
C ILE A 102 31.66 -7.60 6.72
N LYS A 103 32.54 -8.38 6.06
CA LYS A 103 32.49 -9.85 6.11
C LYS A 103 32.81 -10.34 7.51
N VAL A 104 31.85 -11.01 8.15
CA VAL A 104 31.94 -11.53 9.53
C VAL A 104 31.77 -13.05 9.61
N GLY A 105 31.43 -13.70 8.50
CA GLY A 105 31.16 -15.13 8.48
C GLY A 105 31.10 -15.72 7.07
N ALA A 106 30.67 -16.97 6.99
CA ALA A 106 30.46 -17.69 5.76
C ALA A 106 29.34 -18.74 5.91
N VAL A 107 28.69 -19.07 4.80
CA VAL A 107 27.78 -20.21 4.69
C VAL A 107 28.61 -21.49 4.67
N GLU A 108 28.46 -22.36 5.67
CA GLU A 108 29.13 -23.66 5.74
C GLU A 108 28.49 -24.67 4.78
N SER A 109 27.16 -24.65 4.64
CA SER A 109 26.46 -25.57 3.74
C SER A 109 25.08 -25.08 3.31
N ARG A 110 24.55 -25.70 2.25
CA ARG A 110 23.19 -25.53 1.72
C ARG A 110 22.59 -26.89 1.44
N ARG A 111 21.38 -27.14 1.90
CA ARG A 111 20.65 -28.41 1.68
C ARG A 111 19.17 -28.15 1.46
N LEU A 112 18.52 -28.98 0.65
CA LEU A 112 17.07 -29.03 0.61
C LEU A 112 16.57 -29.77 1.86
N SER A 113 15.54 -29.25 2.51
CA SER A 113 14.87 -29.95 3.61
C SER A 113 14.34 -31.30 3.18
N GLU A 114 14.23 -32.25 4.13
CA GLU A 114 13.78 -33.62 3.83
C GLU A 114 12.40 -33.68 3.17
N ASN A 115 11.52 -32.72 3.48
CA ASN A 115 10.18 -32.62 2.90
C ASN A 115 10.14 -31.81 1.59
N GLY A 116 11.27 -31.25 1.14
CA GLY A 116 11.38 -30.48 -0.09
C GLY A 116 10.73 -29.10 -0.07
N LYS A 117 10.27 -28.59 1.09
CA LYS A 117 9.48 -27.34 1.16
C LYS A 117 10.31 -26.07 1.30
N TYR A 118 11.52 -26.18 1.81
CA TYR A 118 12.41 -25.05 2.06
C TYR A 118 13.88 -25.48 1.95
N VAL A 119 14.77 -24.50 1.81
CA VAL A 119 16.21 -24.67 1.78
C VAL A 119 16.77 -24.33 3.17
N GLU A 120 17.65 -25.18 3.69
CA GLU A 120 18.37 -24.97 4.93
C GLU A 120 19.82 -24.58 4.64
N PHE A 121 20.31 -23.59 5.38
CA PHE A 121 21.70 -23.14 5.34
C PHE A 121 22.33 -23.28 6.71
N ASP A 122 23.50 -23.87 6.79
CA ASP A 122 24.33 -23.78 7.98
C ASP A 122 25.26 -22.58 7.81
N VAL A 123 25.26 -21.67 8.79
CA VAL A 123 26.00 -20.41 8.73
C VAL A 123 26.90 -20.28 9.93
N PHE A 124 28.17 -19.95 9.69
CA PHE A 124 29.13 -19.66 10.73
C PHE A 124 29.49 -18.18 10.78
N ILE A 125 29.42 -17.60 11.98
CA ILE A 125 29.80 -16.22 12.26
C ILE A 125 31.02 -16.25 13.18
N HIS A 126 32.14 -15.71 12.68
CA HIS A 126 33.44 -15.76 13.35
C HIS A 126 33.43 -14.97 14.66
N ALA A 127 34.24 -15.41 15.64
CA ALA A 127 34.68 -14.52 16.70
C ALA A 127 35.58 -13.39 16.13
N PRO A 128 35.51 -12.17 16.67
CA PRO A 128 34.66 -11.77 17.80
C PRO A 128 33.21 -11.50 17.42
N HIS A 129 32.84 -11.35 16.14
CA HIS A 129 31.53 -10.86 15.66
C HIS A 129 30.29 -11.66 16.06
N HIS A 130 30.43 -12.91 16.50
CA HIS A 130 29.31 -13.74 16.96
C HIS A 130 28.37 -13.07 17.98
N HIS A 131 28.88 -12.18 18.84
CA HIS A 131 28.08 -11.44 19.83
C HIS A 131 27.05 -10.47 19.22
N LEU A 132 27.16 -10.18 17.92
CA LEU A 132 26.23 -9.30 17.21
C LEU A 132 24.89 -9.99 16.92
N VAL A 133 24.83 -11.32 17.01
CA VAL A 133 23.63 -12.11 16.74
C VAL A 133 22.85 -12.33 18.03
N ASN A 134 21.56 -12.00 18.00
CA ASN A 134 20.61 -12.17 19.09
C ASN A 134 19.25 -12.61 18.54
N SER A 135 18.26 -12.81 19.42
CA SER A 135 16.92 -13.26 19.03
C SER A 135 16.17 -12.31 18.08
N ASN A 136 16.57 -11.03 18.00
CA ASN A 136 15.99 -10.06 17.07
C ASN A 136 16.78 -9.89 15.78
N THR A 137 17.86 -10.64 15.58
CA THR A 137 18.62 -10.55 14.35
C THR A 137 17.76 -10.97 13.16
N ARG A 138 17.90 -10.23 12.05
CA ARG A 138 17.21 -10.48 10.78
C ARG A 138 18.25 -10.71 9.70
N PHE A 139 18.09 -11.78 8.93
CA PHE A 139 18.98 -12.18 7.84
C PHE A 139 18.27 -12.03 6.50
N TRP A 140 18.93 -11.47 5.49
CA TRP A 140 18.42 -11.42 4.13
C TRP A 140 19.48 -11.85 3.13
N ASN A 141 19.01 -12.26 1.95
CA ASN A 141 19.85 -12.50 0.80
C ASN A 141 20.48 -11.19 0.33
N ALA A 142 21.80 -11.09 0.42
CA ALA A 142 22.60 -9.93 0.02
C ALA A 142 23.04 -10.02 -1.46
N GLY A 143 22.56 -11.02 -2.19
CA GLY A 143 22.86 -11.22 -3.60
C GLY A 143 21.96 -10.38 -4.51
N GLY A 144 22.56 -9.77 -5.53
CA GLY A 144 21.83 -9.00 -6.54
C GLY A 144 21.56 -7.55 -6.16
N ILE A 145 20.76 -6.89 -7.00
CA ILE A 145 20.38 -5.48 -6.87
C ILE A 145 18.93 -5.45 -6.41
N ASP A 146 18.69 -4.90 -5.21
CA ASP A 146 17.34 -4.68 -4.71
C ASP A 146 16.87 -3.27 -5.11
N VAL A 147 15.79 -3.22 -5.89
CA VAL A 147 15.20 -1.98 -6.39
C VAL A 147 13.80 -1.86 -5.80
N THR A 148 13.67 -1.00 -4.81
CA THR A 148 12.38 -0.71 -4.19
C THR A 148 11.86 0.64 -4.68
N ALA A 149 10.57 0.67 -5.03
CA ALA A 149 9.87 1.89 -5.39
C ALA A 149 8.79 2.11 -4.34
N ASN A 150 8.99 3.13 -3.49
CA ASN A 150 8.08 3.47 -2.41
C ASN A 150 7.51 4.88 -2.60
N THR A 151 6.81 5.36 -1.58
CA THR A 151 6.18 6.69 -1.56
C THR A 151 7.22 7.81 -1.57
N GLU A 152 8.42 7.57 -1.04
CA GLU A 152 9.53 8.51 -0.96
C GLU A 152 10.37 8.56 -2.25
N GLY A 153 10.29 7.54 -3.11
CA GLY A 153 10.95 7.51 -4.41
C GLY A 153 11.46 6.12 -4.81
N LEU A 154 12.54 6.12 -5.59
CA LEU A 154 13.25 4.91 -5.99
C LEU A 154 14.47 4.72 -5.09
N THR A 155 14.49 3.64 -4.33
CA THR A 155 15.61 3.23 -3.48
C THR A 155 16.33 2.05 -4.11
N LEU A 156 17.65 2.20 -4.26
CA LEU A 156 18.53 1.17 -4.79
C LEU A 156 19.41 0.67 -3.65
N HIS A 157 19.25 -0.59 -3.27
CA HIS A 157 20.09 -1.24 -2.28
C HIS A 157 21.05 -2.23 -2.95
N SER A 158 22.33 -2.08 -2.63
CA SER A 158 23.39 -2.98 -3.03
C SER A 158 24.34 -3.13 -1.86
N GLU A 159 24.58 -4.36 -1.41
CA GLU A 159 25.45 -4.62 -0.25
C GLU A 159 26.93 -4.45 -0.62
N SER A 160 27.45 -5.28 -1.53
CA SER A 160 28.82 -5.17 -2.03
C SER A 160 28.95 -5.69 -3.46
N LEU A 161 29.98 -5.24 -4.20
CA LEU A 161 30.26 -5.76 -5.54
C LEU A 161 30.59 -7.27 -5.52
N GLU A 162 31.19 -7.76 -4.44
CA GLU A 162 31.44 -9.20 -4.24
C GLU A 162 30.14 -9.99 -4.11
N SER A 163 29.15 -9.46 -3.38
CA SER A 163 27.86 -10.15 -3.19
C SER A 163 26.98 -10.15 -4.44
N LEU A 164 27.17 -9.18 -5.36
CA LEU A 164 26.51 -9.20 -6.67
C LEU A 164 26.91 -10.42 -7.51
N VAL A 165 28.15 -10.91 -7.36
CA VAL A 165 28.70 -12.00 -8.18
C VAL A 165 28.64 -13.35 -7.45
N LEU A 166 28.88 -13.35 -6.13
CA LEU A 166 29.01 -14.57 -5.32
C LEU A 166 27.78 -14.88 -4.47
N GLY A 167 26.77 -14.00 -4.52
CA GLY A 167 25.72 -13.96 -3.52
C GLY A 167 26.28 -13.60 -2.14
N GLY A 168 25.43 -13.69 -1.13
CA GLY A 168 25.82 -13.47 0.24
C GLY A 168 24.62 -13.42 1.15
N ILE A 169 24.89 -13.36 2.44
CA ILE A 169 23.88 -13.13 3.45
C ILE A 169 24.28 -11.88 4.21
N ALA A 170 23.34 -10.97 4.45
CA ALA A 170 23.57 -9.85 5.36
C ALA A 170 22.59 -9.93 6.52
N PHE A 171 22.97 -9.30 7.65
CA PHE A 171 22.08 -9.23 8.79
C PHE A 171 22.11 -7.89 9.51
N MET A 172 21.05 -7.62 10.26
CA MET A 172 20.91 -6.46 11.12
C MET A 172 20.17 -6.79 12.41
N ASN A 173 20.30 -5.88 13.37
CA ASN A 173 19.46 -5.85 14.56
C ASN A 173 18.54 -4.62 14.46
N PRO A 174 17.22 -4.81 14.37
CA PRO A 174 16.28 -3.69 14.30
C PRO A 174 16.45 -2.74 15.50
N PRO A 175 16.64 -1.43 15.27
CA PRO A 175 17.10 -0.50 16.31
C PRO A 175 16.11 -0.24 17.45
N ARG A 176 14.85 -0.67 17.33
CA ARG A 176 13.78 -0.38 18.32
C ARG A 176 13.33 -1.58 19.16
N LEU A 177 13.91 -2.75 18.95
CA LEU A 177 13.61 -3.96 19.73
C LEU A 177 14.64 -4.09 20.88
N LYS A 178 14.20 -3.84 22.13
CA LYS A 178 15.10 -3.81 23.31
C LYS A 178 15.57 -5.19 23.79
N ALA A 179 14.97 -6.28 23.33
CA ALA A 179 15.29 -7.63 23.80
C ALA A 179 16.54 -8.21 23.11
N ASN A 180 17.74 -7.77 23.49
CA ASN A 180 19.00 -8.36 23.03
C ASN A 180 19.32 -9.66 23.79
N VAL A 181 18.54 -10.73 23.57
CA VAL A 181 18.86 -12.05 24.15
C VAL A 181 19.90 -12.71 23.24
N PRO A 182 21.13 -12.95 23.72
CA PRO A 182 22.14 -13.67 22.94
C PRO A 182 21.64 -15.06 22.60
N VAL A 183 22.00 -15.55 21.40
CA VAL A 183 21.63 -16.90 20.96
C VAL A 183 22.81 -17.86 21.07
N ASN A 184 22.49 -19.13 21.29
CA ASN A 184 23.48 -20.22 21.30
C ASN A 184 23.60 -20.85 19.91
N SER A 185 24.67 -21.63 19.71
CA SER A 185 24.84 -22.38 18.46
C SER A 185 23.66 -23.34 18.24
N GLY A 186 23.21 -23.47 16.99
CA GLY A 186 22.03 -24.22 16.60
C GLY A 186 20.73 -23.40 16.59
N ALA A 187 20.78 -22.11 16.95
CA ALA A 187 19.65 -21.21 16.75
C ALA A 187 19.25 -21.14 15.27
N LEU A 188 17.95 -21.07 15.02
CA LEU A 188 17.36 -21.10 13.70
C LEU A 188 16.71 -19.74 13.39
N PHE A 189 16.94 -19.22 12.18
CA PHE A 189 16.34 -17.97 11.71
C PHE A 189 15.77 -18.11 10.29
N THR A 190 14.93 -17.17 9.90
CA THR A 190 14.49 -16.98 8.52
C THR A 190 15.53 -16.19 7.74
N LEU A 191 15.82 -16.63 6.52
CA LEU A 191 16.55 -15.89 5.51
C LEU A 191 15.53 -15.30 4.54
N TYR A 192 15.34 -13.98 4.63
CA TYR A 192 14.43 -13.22 3.76
C TYR A 192 15.05 -12.97 2.39
N ASP A 193 14.21 -12.72 1.39
CA ASP A 193 14.69 -12.46 0.03
C ASP A 193 15.31 -11.08 -0.09
N THR A 194 14.78 -10.10 0.65
CA THR A 194 15.25 -8.72 0.60
C THR A 194 15.43 -8.12 1.99
N ARG A 195 16.21 -7.03 2.04
CA ARG A 195 16.37 -6.23 3.26
C ARG A 195 15.04 -5.66 3.73
N THR A 196 14.22 -5.17 2.80
CA THR A 196 12.91 -4.58 3.11
C THR A 196 11.98 -5.61 3.75
N GLU A 197 11.93 -6.82 3.21
CA GLU A 197 11.16 -7.92 3.81
C GLU A 197 11.68 -8.24 5.22
N ALA A 198 13.00 -8.34 5.40
CA ALA A 198 13.63 -8.58 6.69
C ALA A 198 13.36 -7.49 7.74
N GLU A 199 13.14 -6.25 7.31
CA GLU A 199 12.79 -5.11 8.17
C GLU A 199 11.30 -5.10 8.55
N ILE A 200 10.42 -5.62 7.69
CA ILE A 200 8.96 -5.56 7.84
C ILE A 200 8.41 -6.85 8.49
N GLU A 201 8.97 -8.01 8.20
CA GLU A 201 8.56 -9.31 8.74
C GLU A 201 9.16 -9.58 10.14
N PRO A 202 8.43 -10.24 11.05
CA PRO A 202 8.83 -10.42 12.44
C PRO A 202 9.85 -11.54 12.49
N ALA A 203 10.59 -11.69 13.58
CA ALA A 203 11.32 -12.93 13.77
C ALA A 203 10.31 -14.05 13.93
N ASP A 204 10.66 -15.26 13.51
CA ASP A 204 10.05 -16.46 14.06
C ASP A 204 10.12 -16.37 15.60
N GLY A 205 8.97 -16.16 16.24
CA GLY A 205 8.83 -16.00 17.69
C GLY A 205 8.94 -14.56 18.24
N ALA A 206 9.13 -13.51 17.42
CA ALA A 206 9.14 -12.12 17.89
C ALA A 206 7.78 -11.41 17.71
N MET A 207 7.13 -11.23 18.86
CA MET A 207 6.20 -10.16 19.24
C MET A 207 4.84 -10.12 18.53
N GLU A 208 3.80 -10.21 19.37
CA GLU A 208 2.41 -10.21 19.01
C GLU A 208 2.05 -8.97 18.18
N ARG A 209 1.55 -9.19 16.96
CA ARG A 209 1.07 -8.12 16.08
C ARG A 209 -0.43 -7.96 16.21
N LEU A 210 -0.90 -6.74 16.01
CA LEU A 210 -2.32 -6.46 15.96
C LEU A 210 -2.77 -6.46 14.50
N GLY A 211 -3.37 -7.58 14.08
CA GLY A 211 -3.85 -7.79 12.72
C GLY A 211 -5.29 -7.32 12.52
N TYR A 212 -5.53 -6.66 11.39
CA TYR A 212 -6.86 -6.23 10.96
C TYR A 212 -7.06 -6.46 9.47
N VAL A 213 -8.30 -6.79 9.10
CA VAL A 213 -8.73 -6.84 7.70
C VAL A 213 -9.41 -5.53 7.33
N LEU A 214 -9.04 -4.99 6.16
CA LEU A 214 -9.65 -3.82 5.55
C LEU A 214 -10.39 -4.23 4.28
N HIS A 215 -11.54 -3.61 4.04
CA HIS A 215 -12.28 -3.73 2.79
C HIS A 215 -12.43 -2.36 2.16
N PHE A 216 -11.84 -2.15 1.00
CA PHE A 216 -11.98 -0.90 0.26
C PHE A 216 -12.95 -1.09 -0.90
N GLU A 217 -13.82 -0.10 -1.11
CA GLU A 217 -14.72 -0.06 -2.27
C GLU A 217 -14.03 0.52 -3.51
N GLU A 218 -12.89 1.19 -3.33
CA GLU A 218 -12.09 1.78 -4.39
C GLU A 218 -11.02 0.82 -4.93
N SER A 219 -10.46 1.16 -6.10
CA SER A 219 -9.40 0.37 -6.73
C SER A 219 -8.16 0.29 -5.84
N LEU A 220 -7.68 -0.94 -5.59
CA LEU A 220 -6.42 -1.19 -4.87
C LEU A 220 -5.16 -1.02 -5.76
N ARG A 221 -5.32 -0.63 -7.02
CA ARG A 221 -4.17 -0.43 -7.94
C ARG A 221 -3.17 0.54 -7.32
N GLY A 222 -1.93 0.09 -7.16
CA GLY A 222 -0.85 0.88 -6.57
C GLY A 222 -0.58 0.53 -5.10
N LEU A 223 -1.50 -0.18 -4.44
CA LEU A 223 -1.27 -0.79 -3.13
C LEU A 223 -0.52 -2.11 -3.33
N LYS A 224 0.51 -2.35 -2.51
CA LYS A 224 1.32 -3.57 -2.54
C LYS A 224 1.51 -4.12 -1.14
N VAL A 225 1.78 -5.42 -1.04
CA VAL A 225 2.32 -6.01 0.20
C VAL A 225 3.59 -5.26 0.59
N GLY A 226 3.73 -4.96 1.88
CA GLY A 226 4.77 -4.11 2.45
C GLY A 226 4.46 -2.60 2.41
N ALA A 227 3.38 -2.15 1.74
CA ALA A 227 3.00 -0.73 1.76
C ALA A 227 2.76 -0.25 3.19
N PRO A 228 3.19 0.98 3.55
CA PRO A 228 3.10 1.44 4.93
C PRO A 228 1.65 1.66 5.37
N VAL A 229 1.39 1.42 6.65
CA VAL A 229 0.19 1.90 7.34
C VAL A 229 0.63 3.06 8.21
N GLU A 230 0.03 4.22 7.99
CA GLU A 230 0.45 5.46 8.63
C GLU A 230 -0.68 6.10 9.42
N HIS A 231 -0.30 6.92 10.40
CA HIS A 231 -1.18 7.90 11.02
C HIS A 231 -0.48 9.25 10.98
N ARG A 232 -1.08 10.24 10.30
CA ARG A 232 -0.52 11.60 10.17
C ARG A 232 0.94 11.62 9.66
N GLY A 233 1.26 10.75 8.69
CA GLY A 233 2.59 10.67 8.09
C GLY A 233 3.62 9.89 8.90
N VAL A 234 3.22 9.24 10.00
CA VAL A 234 4.09 8.35 10.77
C VAL A 234 3.66 6.92 10.54
N GLN A 235 4.57 6.10 10.01
CA GLN A 235 4.32 4.68 9.84
C GLN A 235 4.18 3.98 11.21
N ILE A 236 3.09 3.25 11.35
CA ILE A 236 2.68 2.47 12.55
C ILE A 236 2.39 1.01 12.21
N GLY A 237 2.54 0.63 10.94
CA GLY A 237 2.30 -0.72 10.46
C GLY A 237 2.58 -0.85 8.98
N TYR A 238 2.03 -1.90 8.37
CA TYR A 238 2.14 -2.16 6.94
C TYR A 238 1.05 -3.14 6.46
N VAL A 239 0.92 -3.23 5.13
CA VAL A 239 0.07 -4.19 4.44
C VAL A 239 0.76 -5.55 4.39
N ALA A 240 0.20 -6.54 5.07
CA ALA A 240 0.76 -7.88 5.16
C ALA A 240 0.32 -8.78 4.00
N ASP A 241 -0.92 -8.63 3.53
CA ASP A 241 -1.44 -9.45 2.43
C ASP A 241 -2.58 -8.74 1.67
N ILE A 242 -2.76 -9.10 0.40
CA ILE A 242 -3.86 -8.64 -0.46
C ILE A 242 -4.37 -9.86 -1.23
N ASP A 243 -5.59 -10.29 -0.91
CA ASP A 243 -6.20 -11.49 -1.48
C ASP A 243 -7.51 -11.14 -2.21
N ILE A 244 -7.94 -11.98 -3.16
CA ILE A 244 -9.24 -11.86 -3.84
C ILE A 244 -10.03 -13.14 -3.57
N ARG A 245 -11.20 -12.97 -2.94
CA ARG A 245 -12.06 -14.09 -2.55
C ARG A 245 -13.41 -13.96 -3.20
N TYR A 246 -13.95 -15.06 -3.71
CA TYR A 246 -15.32 -15.12 -4.16
C TYR A 246 -16.23 -15.46 -2.98
N ASN A 247 -17.09 -14.53 -2.58
CA ASN A 247 -18.09 -14.78 -1.56
C ASN A 247 -19.33 -15.42 -2.20
N ALA A 248 -19.49 -16.73 -2.02
CA ALA A 248 -20.59 -17.49 -2.61
C ALA A 248 -21.99 -17.07 -2.08
N ALA A 249 -22.06 -16.44 -0.89
CA ALA A 249 -23.33 -15.98 -0.32
C ALA A 249 -23.81 -14.67 -0.94
N THR A 250 -22.89 -13.76 -1.25
CA THR A 250 -23.21 -12.46 -1.88
C THR A 250 -23.09 -12.51 -3.40
N GLY A 251 -22.39 -13.51 -3.94
CA GLY A 251 -22.08 -13.64 -5.36
C GLY A 251 -21.04 -12.63 -5.85
N LEU A 252 -20.33 -11.94 -4.95
CA LEU A 252 -19.38 -10.88 -5.25
C LEU A 252 -17.94 -11.31 -4.97
N PHE A 253 -17.00 -10.70 -5.71
CA PHE A 253 -15.58 -10.78 -5.39
C PHE A 253 -15.25 -9.73 -4.35
N GLU A 254 -14.68 -10.17 -3.23
CA GLU A 254 -14.21 -9.33 -2.15
C GLU A 254 -12.69 -9.32 -2.16
N THR A 255 -12.08 -8.17 -1.88
CA THR A 255 -10.62 -8.02 -1.89
C THR A 255 -10.14 -7.62 -0.49
N PRO A 256 -10.09 -8.56 0.48
CA PRO A 256 -9.60 -8.26 1.82
C PRO A 256 -8.12 -7.87 1.78
N VAL A 257 -7.80 -6.78 2.47
CA VAL A 257 -6.42 -6.32 2.69
C VAL A 257 -6.07 -6.56 4.15
N LEU A 258 -5.11 -7.45 4.41
CA LEU A 258 -4.61 -7.69 5.75
C LEU A 258 -3.53 -6.66 6.08
N ILE A 259 -3.67 -5.99 7.22
CA ILE A 259 -2.64 -5.11 7.77
C ILE A 259 -2.15 -5.62 9.11
N PHE A 260 -0.88 -5.36 9.40
CA PHE A 260 -0.34 -5.48 10.75
C PHE A 260 0.05 -4.12 11.29
N LEU A 261 -0.46 -3.81 12.48
CA LEU A 261 -0.03 -2.69 13.28
C LEU A 261 1.05 -3.15 14.25
N ASP A 262 2.03 -2.29 14.49
CA ASP A 262 3.09 -2.47 15.48
C ASP A 262 2.79 -1.57 16.69
N PRO A 263 2.24 -2.13 17.78
CA PRO A 263 1.93 -1.37 18.99
C PRO A 263 3.16 -0.72 19.62
N GLN A 264 4.37 -1.25 19.38
CA GLN A 264 5.60 -0.71 19.97
C GLN A 264 6.06 0.57 19.29
N ARG A 265 5.51 0.88 18.10
CA ARG A 265 5.71 2.16 17.42
C ARG A 265 4.77 3.26 17.95
N ILE A 266 3.84 2.91 18.84
CA ILE A 266 2.87 3.83 19.44
C ILE A 266 3.27 4.09 20.89
N GLU A 267 3.37 5.36 21.28
CA GLU A 267 3.50 5.72 22.69
C GLU A 267 2.15 5.62 23.38
N TRP A 268 2.01 4.61 24.24
CA TRP A 268 0.84 4.40 25.10
C TRP A 268 0.94 5.25 26.38
N PRO A 269 -0.16 5.45 27.12
CA PRO A 269 -0.16 6.22 28.37
C PRO A 269 0.99 5.84 29.31
N VAL A 270 1.48 6.85 30.05
CA VAL A 270 2.65 6.75 30.93
C VAL A 270 2.50 5.59 31.91
N GLY A 271 3.46 4.66 31.91
CA GLY A 271 3.48 3.48 32.79
C GLY A 271 3.22 2.14 32.10
N THR A 272 2.80 2.15 30.83
CA THR A 272 2.63 0.94 30.02
C THR A 272 3.99 0.30 29.74
N LYS A 273 4.19 -0.98 30.11
CA LYS A 273 5.40 -1.71 29.71
C LYS A 273 5.32 -2.06 28.23
N VAL A 274 6.48 -2.20 27.57
CA VAL A 274 6.54 -2.62 26.15
C VAL A 274 5.87 -3.98 25.95
N GLU A 275 6.00 -4.87 26.93
CA GLU A 275 5.33 -6.18 26.97
C GLU A 275 3.79 -6.08 26.96
N ASP A 276 3.23 -5.00 27.48
CA ASP A 276 1.78 -4.77 27.58
C ASP A 276 1.23 -3.97 26.39
N SER A 277 2.09 -3.60 25.41
CA SER A 277 1.70 -2.71 24.31
C SER A 277 0.64 -3.33 23.40
N LEU A 278 0.64 -4.65 23.19
CA LEU A 278 -0.42 -5.31 22.41
C LEU A 278 -1.77 -5.23 23.12
N VAL A 279 -1.82 -5.62 24.39
CA VAL A 279 -3.07 -5.61 25.18
C VAL A 279 -3.63 -4.19 25.22
N THR A 280 -2.76 -3.22 25.48
CA THR A 280 -3.13 -1.80 25.49
C THR A 280 -3.66 -1.33 24.13
N ALA A 281 -3.05 -1.76 23.02
CA ALA A 281 -3.54 -1.44 21.69
C ALA A 281 -4.92 -2.03 21.41
N LYS A 282 -5.13 -3.31 21.76
CA LYS A 282 -6.43 -3.99 21.64
C LYS A 282 -7.53 -3.26 22.41
N ASP A 283 -7.23 -2.73 23.58
CA ASP A 283 -8.22 -2.05 24.42
C ASP A 283 -8.53 -0.62 23.94
N ASN A 284 -7.55 0.08 23.37
CA ASN A 284 -7.67 1.51 23.05
C ASN A 284 -8.08 1.79 21.60
N LEU A 285 -7.69 0.92 20.66
CA LEU A 285 -7.97 1.14 19.24
C LEU A 285 -9.47 1.08 18.89
N PRO A 286 -10.30 0.19 19.48
CA PRO A 286 -11.76 0.26 19.33
C PRO A 286 -12.33 1.62 19.76
N ALA A 287 -11.84 2.20 20.85
CA ALA A 287 -12.28 3.52 21.31
C ALA A 287 -11.87 4.65 20.35
N ALA A 288 -10.73 4.52 19.66
CA ALA A 288 -10.34 5.46 18.60
C ALA A 288 -11.27 5.34 17.38
N VAL A 289 -11.66 4.11 17.02
CA VAL A 289 -12.61 3.83 15.94
C VAL A 289 -14.01 4.39 16.24
N GLU A 290 -14.48 4.23 17.48
CA GLU A 290 -15.75 4.84 17.93
C GLU A 290 -15.73 6.38 17.86
N ARG A 291 -14.56 7.00 18.05
CA ARG A 291 -14.34 8.45 17.88
C ARG A 291 -14.10 8.90 16.43
N GLY A 292 -14.22 7.99 15.47
CA GLY A 292 -14.15 8.30 14.04
C GLY A 292 -12.85 7.91 13.34
N MET A 293 -11.99 7.09 13.95
CA MET A 293 -10.81 6.57 13.25
C MET A 293 -11.22 5.60 12.14
N ARG A 294 -10.75 5.83 10.92
CA ARG A 294 -11.04 5.03 9.72
C ARG A 294 -9.76 4.80 8.92
N ALA A 295 -9.66 3.64 8.28
CA ALA A 295 -8.63 3.41 7.28
C ALA A 295 -9.09 3.97 5.93
N ARG A 296 -8.19 4.59 5.16
CA ARG A 296 -8.43 5.02 3.79
C ARG A 296 -7.18 4.83 2.95
N LEU A 297 -7.34 4.65 1.64
CA LEU A 297 -6.19 4.67 0.74
C LEU A 297 -5.76 6.10 0.46
N GLN A 298 -4.45 6.31 0.40
CA GLN A 298 -3.88 7.59 0.04
C GLN A 298 -2.66 7.38 -0.88
N THR A 299 -2.50 8.28 -1.84
CA THR A 299 -1.36 8.25 -2.75
C THR A 299 -0.13 8.76 -2.03
N GLY A 300 0.88 7.89 -1.95
CA GLY A 300 2.16 8.27 -1.36
C GLY A 300 3.19 8.71 -2.39
N SER A 301 3.12 8.20 -3.63
CA SER A 301 3.93 8.72 -4.74
C SER A 301 3.08 8.96 -5.97
N LEU A 302 3.07 10.20 -6.43
CA LEU A 302 2.39 10.61 -7.67
C LEU A 302 3.11 10.11 -8.93
N LEU A 303 4.41 9.82 -8.82
CA LEU A 303 5.21 9.38 -9.96
C LEU A 303 4.96 7.89 -10.28
N THR A 304 4.87 7.06 -9.25
CA THR A 304 4.72 5.61 -9.39
C THR A 304 3.29 5.14 -9.21
N GLY A 305 2.39 6.01 -8.72
CA GLY A 305 1.03 5.64 -8.33
C GLY A 305 0.99 4.77 -7.08
N ALA A 306 2.06 4.73 -6.28
CA ALA A 306 2.11 3.92 -5.08
C ALA A 306 1.13 4.44 -4.02
N LEU A 307 0.32 3.53 -3.48
CA LEU A 307 -0.64 3.79 -2.42
C LEU A 307 -0.10 3.31 -1.06
N PHE A 308 -0.61 3.92 0.00
CA PHE A 308 -0.45 3.48 1.37
C PHE A 308 -1.79 3.55 2.11
N VAL A 309 -1.86 2.95 3.29
CA VAL A 309 -3.06 2.99 4.14
C VAL A 309 -2.89 4.09 5.19
N ASP A 310 -3.78 5.08 5.19
CA ASP A 310 -3.84 6.13 6.22
C ASP A 310 -4.93 5.79 7.25
N LEU A 311 -4.55 5.68 8.52
CA LEU A 311 -5.48 5.62 9.65
C LEU A 311 -5.85 7.05 10.07
N ALA A 312 -6.88 7.60 9.44
CA ALA A 312 -7.32 8.97 9.65
C ALA A 312 -8.39 9.08 10.75
N LEU A 313 -8.39 10.19 11.48
CA LEU A 313 -9.54 10.57 12.32
C LEU A 313 -10.49 11.40 11.46
N ILE A 314 -11.67 10.87 11.18
CA ILE A 314 -12.69 11.53 10.37
C ILE A 314 -13.61 12.34 11.28
N PRO A 315 -13.68 13.68 11.12
CA PRO A 315 -14.61 14.51 11.86
C PRO A 315 -16.06 14.08 11.62
N ASP A 316 -16.90 14.10 12.66
CA ASP A 316 -18.34 13.79 12.60
C ASP A 316 -18.70 12.42 11.98
N ALA A 317 -17.75 11.49 11.97
CA ALA A 317 -18.01 10.14 11.48
C ALA A 317 -19.04 9.45 12.37
N LYS A 318 -20.04 8.81 11.75
CA LYS A 318 -21.00 7.98 12.48
C LYS A 318 -20.24 6.90 13.26
N PRO A 319 -20.56 6.66 14.55
CA PRO A 319 -19.91 5.61 15.32
C PRO A 319 -20.04 4.25 14.64
N VAL A 320 -18.90 3.58 14.43
CA VAL A 320 -18.81 2.22 13.90
C VAL A 320 -17.92 1.45 14.85
N ARG A 321 -18.11 0.14 14.94
CA ARG A 321 -17.26 -0.73 15.74
C ARG A 321 -16.44 -1.63 14.84
N ILE A 322 -15.29 -2.04 15.36
CA ILE A 322 -14.51 -3.13 14.78
C ILE A 322 -15.38 -4.39 14.86
N VAL A 323 -15.53 -5.07 13.72
CA VAL A 323 -16.31 -6.31 13.65
C VAL A 323 -15.37 -7.47 13.93
N GLU A 324 -15.61 -8.19 15.02
CA GLU A 324 -14.84 -9.40 15.34
C GLU A 324 -15.15 -10.48 14.29
N MET A 325 -14.12 -10.89 13.54
CA MET A 325 -14.17 -11.98 12.58
C MET A 325 -12.92 -12.83 12.73
N ASP A 326 -13.04 -14.12 12.45
CA ASP A 326 -11.93 -15.07 12.49
C ASP A 326 -11.22 -15.11 11.11
N PRO A 327 -9.88 -15.12 11.03
CA PRO A 327 -8.91 -15.05 12.14
C PRO A 327 -8.56 -13.61 12.57
N TYR A 328 -9.04 -12.60 11.84
CA TYR A 328 -8.73 -11.18 12.11
C TYR A 328 -9.97 -10.30 12.10
N PRO A 329 -10.09 -9.36 13.06
CA PRO A 329 -11.17 -8.39 13.10
C PRO A 329 -11.13 -7.44 11.90
N VAL A 330 -12.30 -6.94 11.49
CA VAL A 330 -12.46 -5.99 10.39
C VAL A 330 -12.39 -4.56 10.92
N PHE A 331 -11.45 -3.78 10.40
CA PHE A 331 -11.28 -2.38 10.74
C PHE A 331 -12.02 -1.50 9.72
N PRO A 332 -12.79 -0.50 10.17
CA PRO A 332 -13.67 0.25 9.28
C PRO A 332 -12.88 1.17 8.35
N THR A 333 -13.32 1.19 7.09
CA THR A 333 -12.73 1.96 6.00
C THR A 333 -13.62 3.12 5.58
N VAL A 334 -13.03 4.09 4.90
CA VAL A 334 -13.73 5.12 4.13
C VAL A 334 -12.99 5.35 2.81
N PRO A 335 -13.68 5.80 1.75
CA PRO A 335 -13.02 6.14 0.49
C PRO A 335 -11.97 7.25 0.68
N GLY A 336 -10.84 7.10 0.00
CA GLY A 336 -9.79 8.12 -0.08
C GLY A 336 -10.28 9.41 -0.74
N PRO A 337 -9.54 10.53 -0.61
CA PRO A 337 -9.92 11.82 -1.20
C PRO A 337 -10.18 11.77 -2.71
N PHE A 338 -9.40 10.97 -3.44
CA PHE A 338 -9.57 10.79 -4.90
C PHE A 338 -10.82 9.99 -5.24
N GLY A 339 -11.07 8.88 -4.53
CA GLY A 339 -12.29 8.10 -4.68
C GLY A 339 -13.55 8.94 -4.43
N GLN A 340 -13.53 9.82 -3.41
CA GLN A 340 -14.64 10.73 -3.12
C GLN A 340 -14.93 11.72 -4.25
N ILE A 341 -13.89 12.22 -4.92
CA ILE A 341 -14.06 13.14 -6.06
C ILE A 341 -14.69 12.42 -7.24
N THR A 342 -14.21 11.21 -7.54
CA THR A 342 -14.77 10.37 -8.61
C THR A 342 -16.25 10.06 -8.35
N ALA A 343 -16.59 9.62 -7.12
CA ALA A 343 -17.95 9.32 -6.73
C ALA A 343 -18.87 10.56 -6.83
N LYS A 344 -18.40 11.73 -6.36
CA LYS A 344 -19.15 12.99 -6.49
C LYS A 344 -19.31 13.42 -7.96
N ALA A 345 -18.30 13.22 -8.79
CA ALA A 345 -18.38 13.54 -10.21
C ALA A 345 -19.41 12.66 -10.93
N THR A 346 -19.40 11.34 -10.69
CA THR A 346 -20.41 10.42 -11.22
C THR A 346 -21.80 10.78 -10.71
N ALA A 347 -21.97 11.06 -9.42
CA ALA A 347 -23.27 11.47 -8.89
C ALA A 347 -23.81 12.76 -9.54
N VAL A 348 -22.93 13.71 -9.88
CA VAL A 348 -23.32 14.92 -10.63
C VAL A 348 -23.75 14.56 -12.06
N LEU A 349 -23.03 13.67 -12.74
CA LEU A 349 -23.38 13.21 -14.09
C LEU A 349 -24.74 12.50 -14.07
N ASP A 350 -24.95 11.56 -13.15
CA ASP A 350 -26.21 10.84 -12.97
C ASP A 350 -27.37 11.81 -12.70
N THR A 351 -27.13 12.84 -11.87
CA THR A 351 -28.13 13.88 -11.58
C THR A 351 -28.46 14.71 -12.82
N LEU A 352 -27.49 15.00 -13.68
CA LEU A 352 -27.70 15.74 -14.93
C LEU A 352 -28.43 14.91 -15.99
N GLU A 353 -28.12 13.62 -16.09
CA GLU A 353 -28.81 12.68 -16.99
C GLU A 353 -30.28 12.46 -16.59
N ALA A 354 -30.58 12.51 -15.29
CA ALA A 354 -31.93 12.36 -14.76
C ALA A 354 -32.82 13.60 -14.95
N LEU A 355 -32.31 14.72 -15.46
CA LEU A 355 -33.11 15.94 -15.64
C LEU A 355 -34.13 15.77 -16.79
N PRO A 356 -35.42 16.09 -16.58
CA PRO A 356 -36.44 16.03 -17.61
C PRO A 356 -36.36 17.25 -18.55
N LEU A 357 -35.28 17.34 -19.34
CA LEU A 357 -34.98 18.50 -20.19
C LEU A 357 -36.09 18.77 -21.22
N GLU A 358 -36.70 17.71 -21.76
CA GLU A 358 -37.79 17.81 -22.73
C GLU A 358 -39.06 18.42 -22.12
N GLU A 359 -39.43 17.97 -20.92
CA GLU A 359 -40.59 18.48 -20.18
C GLU A 359 -40.39 19.94 -19.76
N LEU A 360 -39.16 20.30 -19.36
CA LEU A 360 -38.77 21.66 -19.02
C LEU A 360 -38.93 22.62 -20.21
N VAL A 361 -38.42 22.25 -21.38
CA VAL A 361 -38.54 23.08 -22.60
C VAL A 361 -40.00 23.20 -23.06
N SER A 362 -40.76 22.10 -22.98
CA SER A 362 -42.18 22.09 -23.32
C SER A 362 -42.99 23.01 -22.40
N SER A 363 -42.81 22.88 -21.08
CA SER A 363 -43.47 23.68 -20.06
C SER A 363 -43.15 25.17 -20.19
N ALA A 364 -41.89 25.50 -20.45
CA ALA A 364 -41.44 26.88 -20.71
C ALA A 364 -42.11 27.50 -21.93
N SER A 365 -42.15 26.74 -23.03
CA SER A 365 -42.75 27.18 -24.30
C SER A 365 -44.25 27.41 -24.15
N GLN A 366 -44.92 26.59 -23.34
CA GLN A 366 -46.34 26.74 -23.05
C GLN A 366 -46.63 27.97 -22.18
N LEU A 367 -45.84 28.20 -21.13
CA LEU A 367 -45.95 29.41 -20.29
C LEU A 367 -45.77 30.69 -21.12
N LEU A 368 -44.83 30.73 -22.07
CA LEU A 368 -44.68 31.87 -22.97
C LEU A 368 -45.90 32.11 -23.85
N LYS A 369 -46.51 31.03 -24.38
CA LYS A 369 -47.75 31.14 -25.17
C LYS A 369 -48.89 31.67 -24.32
N ASP A 370 -49.05 31.16 -23.09
CA ASP A 370 -50.11 31.59 -22.18
C ASP A 370 -49.94 33.07 -21.80
N VAL A 371 -48.70 33.52 -21.55
CA VAL A 371 -48.38 34.93 -21.29
C VAL A 371 -48.65 35.81 -22.52
N ASP A 372 -48.31 35.38 -23.73
CA ASP A 372 -48.61 36.12 -24.96
C ASP A 372 -50.12 36.30 -25.15
N THR A 373 -50.94 35.29 -24.80
CA THR A 373 -52.40 35.41 -24.84
C THR A 373 -52.97 36.38 -23.80
N LEU A 374 -52.37 36.45 -22.61
CA LEU A 374 -52.73 37.40 -21.55
C LEU A 374 -52.34 38.85 -21.90
N VAL A 375 -51.24 39.05 -22.62
CA VAL A 375 -50.80 40.37 -23.12
C VAL A 375 -51.61 40.80 -24.35
N ARG A 376 -52.20 39.86 -25.10
CA ARG A 376 -53.02 40.08 -26.31
C ARG A 376 -54.53 40.18 -26.06
N VAL A 377 -55.00 40.47 -24.84
CA VAL A 377 -56.43 40.79 -24.64
C VAL A 377 -56.78 42.02 -25.50
N PRO A 378 -57.69 41.93 -26.49
CA PRO A 378 -58.08 43.09 -27.28
C PRO A 378 -58.78 44.08 -26.35
N ALA A 379 -58.49 45.36 -26.52
CA ALA A 379 -59.28 46.45 -25.95
C ALA A 379 -60.71 46.39 -26.48
N THR A 380 -61.56 45.53 -25.91
CA THR A 380 -63.00 45.60 -26.14
C THR A 380 -63.53 46.72 -25.25
N SER A 381 -63.63 47.88 -25.90
CA SER A 381 -64.58 48.96 -25.63
C SER A 381 -64.62 49.49 -24.19
N GLU A 382 -63.79 50.49 -23.91
CA GLU A 382 -64.27 51.87 -23.69
C GLU A 382 -63.08 52.84 -23.64
N ILE A 383 -63.22 53.96 -24.35
CA ILE A 383 -62.21 55.02 -24.44
C ILE A 383 -62.08 55.69 -23.07
N GLY A 384 -60.99 55.38 -22.38
CA GLY A 384 -60.52 56.09 -21.20
C GLY A 384 -59.00 56.01 -21.15
N THR A 385 -58.35 57.11 -20.77
CA THR A 385 -56.90 57.40 -20.81
C THR A 385 -55.99 56.50 -19.93
N GLY A 386 -56.32 55.22 -19.76
CA GLY A 386 -55.55 54.20 -19.04
C GLY A 386 -55.00 53.06 -19.91
N THR A 387 -55.20 53.09 -21.24
CA THR A 387 -54.87 51.98 -22.14
C THR A 387 -53.35 51.77 -22.32
N GLU A 388 -52.59 52.86 -22.42
CA GLU A 388 -51.11 52.79 -22.45
C GLU A 388 -50.53 52.38 -21.09
N ALA A 389 -51.13 52.87 -19.99
CA ALA A 389 -50.71 52.50 -18.64
C ALA A 389 -50.94 51.00 -18.37
N ASN A 390 -52.04 50.43 -18.84
CA ASN A 390 -52.33 49.00 -18.72
C ASN A 390 -51.42 48.13 -19.58
N ALA A 391 -51.08 48.55 -20.81
CA ALA A 391 -50.13 47.83 -21.66
C ALA A 391 -48.70 47.89 -21.08
N VAL A 392 -48.27 49.04 -20.57
CA VAL A 392 -46.98 49.21 -19.89
C VAL A 392 -46.93 48.44 -18.57
N MET A 393 -48.03 48.39 -17.80
CA MET A 393 -48.14 47.59 -16.58
C MET A 393 -48.14 46.09 -16.88
N ALA A 394 -48.82 45.64 -17.94
CA ALA A 394 -48.79 44.25 -18.41
C ALA A 394 -47.38 43.84 -18.86
N GLN A 395 -46.70 44.69 -19.63
CA GLN A 395 -45.33 44.47 -20.06
C GLN A 395 -44.34 44.45 -18.89
N ARG A 396 -44.54 45.31 -17.88
CA ARG A 396 -43.74 45.29 -16.64
C ARG A 396 -43.98 44.04 -15.81
N ARG A 397 -45.20 43.50 -15.78
CA ARG A 397 -45.55 42.25 -15.10
C ARG A 397 -45.02 41.00 -15.82
N SER A 398 -44.93 41.02 -17.15
CA SER A 398 -44.39 39.90 -17.94
C SER A 398 -42.86 39.92 -18.09
N ALA A 399 -42.20 41.07 -17.89
CA ALA A 399 -40.75 41.19 -18.05
C ALA A 399 -39.89 40.23 -17.19
N PRO A 400 -40.26 39.89 -15.94
CA PRO A 400 -39.57 38.84 -15.17
C PRO A 400 -39.71 37.44 -15.80
N LEU A 401 -40.88 37.13 -16.36
CA LEU A 401 -41.14 35.84 -17.02
C LEU A 401 -40.30 35.66 -18.29
N TYR A 402 -40.22 36.70 -19.13
CA TYR A 402 -39.37 36.67 -20.33
C TYR A 402 -37.89 36.48 -19.99
N ARG A 403 -37.38 37.22 -18.99
CA ARG A 403 -35.99 37.08 -18.51
C ARG A 403 -35.70 35.70 -17.94
N PHE A 404 -36.65 35.13 -17.21
CA PHE A 404 -36.54 33.79 -16.69
C PHE A 404 -36.45 32.76 -17.83
N VAL A 405 -37.33 32.80 -18.83
CA VAL A 405 -37.32 31.83 -19.94
C VAL A 405 -36.05 31.96 -20.79
N GLU A 406 -35.59 33.18 -21.04
CA GLU A 406 -34.31 33.44 -21.72
C GLU A 406 -33.12 32.85 -20.95
N SER A 407 -33.08 33.08 -19.62
CA SER A 407 -32.03 32.54 -18.76
C SER A 407 -32.07 31.01 -18.71
N MET A 408 -33.25 30.41 -18.59
CA MET A 408 -33.42 28.96 -18.58
C MET A 408 -33.04 28.33 -19.91
N THR A 409 -33.44 28.92 -21.04
CA THR A 409 -33.05 28.45 -22.39
C THR A 409 -31.53 28.46 -22.55
N SER A 410 -30.88 29.52 -22.06
CA SER A 410 -29.41 29.63 -22.08
C SER A 410 -28.74 28.58 -21.19
N THR A 411 -29.29 28.30 -20.01
CA THR A 411 -28.79 27.27 -19.09
C THR A 411 -28.97 25.87 -19.65
N LEU A 412 -30.12 25.57 -20.26
CA LEU A 412 -30.37 24.28 -20.93
C LEU A 412 -29.45 24.07 -22.12
N ALA A 413 -29.19 25.12 -22.91
CA ALA A 413 -28.20 25.06 -23.98
C ALA A 413 -26.77 24.80 -23.44
N GLY A 414 -26.41 25.43 -22.31
CA GLY A 414 -25.14 25.22 -21.63
C GLY A 414 -24.98 23.80 -21.06
N ILE A 415 -26.04 23.23 -20.47
CA ILE A 415 -26.07 21.85 -19.99
C ILE A 415 -26.01 20.85 -21.15
N ASN A 416 -26.77 21.07 -22.21
CA ASN A 416 -26.75 20.19 -23.40
C ASN A 416 -25.37 20.18 -24.07
N ALA A 417 -24.67 21.32 -24.08
CA ALA A 417 -23.29 21.40 -24.56
C ALA A 417 -22.29 20.64 -23.66
N LEU A 418 -22.56 20.52 -22.35
CA LEU A 418 -21.75 19.74 -21.41
C LEU A 418 -21.97 18.22 -21.57
N ILE A 419 -23.20 17.80 -21.87
CA ILE A 419 -23.55 16.39 -22.06
C ILE A 419 -23.06 15.90 -23.44
N GLY A 420 -23.25 16.70 -24.50
CA GLY A 420 -22.90 16.35 -25.88
C GLY A 420 -21.40 16.28 -26.19
N SER A 421 -20.52 16.74 -25.30
CA SER A 421 -19.06 16.71 -25.49
C SER A 421 -18.39 15.38 -25.08
N HIS A 422 -19.18 14.33 -24.86
CA HIS A 422 -18.70 13.04 -24.34
C HIS A 422 -17.82 12.23 -25.32
N GLU A 423 -17.74 12.59 -26.60
CA GLU A 423 -17.02 11.78 -27.60
C GLU A 423 -15.48 11.81 -27.43
N ASP A 424 -14.90 12.84 -26.79
CA ASP A 424 -13.44 13.03 -26.73
C ASP A 424 -12.83 12.99 -25.31
N GLY A 425 -13.61 12.71 -24.28
CA GLY A 425 -13.10 12.56 -22.90
C GLY A 425 -12.48 13.82 -22.26
N GLN A 426 -12.63 14.99 -22.89
CA GLN A 426 -12.19 16.27 -22.35
C GLN A 426 -13.37 17.02 -21.70
N LEU A 427 -13.17 17.47 -20.46
CA LEU A 427 -14.09 18.39 -19.79
C LEU A 427 -14.21 19.69 -20.63
N PRO A 428 -15.42 20.18 -20.94
CA PRO A 428 -15.59 21.40 -21.72
C PRO A 428 -14.94 22.60 -21.05
N GLY A 429 -14.18 23.40 -21.82
CA GLY A 429 -13.53 24.62 -21.33
C GLY A 429 -14.48 25.72 -20.87
N ASN A 430 -15.81 25.52 -20.92
CA ASN A 430 -16.81 26.52 -20.57
C ASN A 430 -17.60 26.26 -19.27
N ILE A 431 -17.22 25.30 -18.41
CA ILE A 431 -17.95 25.00 -17.16
C ILE A 431 -18.24 26.26 -16.34
N ALA A 432 -17.28 27.20 -16.26
CA ALA A 432 -17.46 28.50 -15.59
C ALA A 432 -18.51 29.41 -16.26
N GLY A 433 -18.74 29.26 -17.57
CA GLY A 433 -19.85 29.88 -18.30
C GLY A 433 -21.19 29.27 -17.93
N SER A 434 -21.29 27.93 -17.96
CA SER A 434 -22.52 27.20 -17.60
C SER A 434 -22.92 27.45 -16.14
N LEU A 435 -21.96 27.52 -15.21
CA LEU A 435 -22.20 27.87 -13.81
C LEU A 435 -22.74 29.30 -13.64
N ARG A 436 -22.23 30.26 -14.42
CA ARG A 436 -22.74 31.64 -14.41
C ARG A 436 -24.16 31.74 -14.98
N GLN A 437 -24.46 30.96 -16.02
CA GLN A 437 -25.80 30.89 -16.60
C GLN A 437 -26.80 30.28 -15.61
N LEU A 438 -26.39 29.21 -14.92
CA LEU A 438 -27.18 28.57 -13.87
C LEU A 438 -27.48 29.52 -12.70
N ASP A 439 -26.48 30.28 -12.25
CA ASP A 439 -26.65 31.30 -11.20
C ASP A 439 -27.64 32.40 -11.63
N ALA A 440 -27.56 32.85 -12.89
CA ALA A 440 -28.51 33.80 -13.45
C ALA A 440 -29.95 33.23 -13.52
N THR A 441 -30.10 31.93 -13.79
CA THR A 441 -31.40 31.26 -13.80
C THR A 441 -31.97 31.15 -12.39
N LEU A 442 -31.16 30.74 -11.41
CA LEU A 442 -31.57 30.68 -10.00
C LEU A 442 -32.02 32.05 -9.47
N LYS A 443 -31.28 33.11 -9.81
CA LYS A 443 -31.66 34.50 -9.47
C LYS A 443 -32.95 34.94 -10.16
N SER A 444 -33.19 34.49 -11.39
CA SER A 444 -34.42 34.78 -12.12
C SER A 444 -35.63 34.06 -11.50
N ILE A 445 -35.44 32.83 -11.00
CA ILE A 445 -36.45 32.07 -10.25
C ILE A 445 -36.80 32.80 -8.95
N GLU A 446 -35.80 33.25 -8.18
CA GLU A 446 -36.00 33.98 -6.93
C GLU A 446 -36.85 35.25 -7.12
N ILE A 447 -36.55 36.03 -8.17
CA ILE A 447 -37.31 37.23 -8.53
C ILE A 447 -38.77 36.89 -8.91
N LEU A 448 -38.99 35.75 -9.55
CA LEU A 448 -40.30 35.31 -10.00
C LEU A 448 -41.16 34.79 -8.83
N LEU A 449 -40.54 34.09 -7.88
CA LEU A 449 -41.18 33.59 -6.64
C LEU A 449 -41.52 34.71 -5.65
N GLN A 450 -40.82 35.85 -5.71
CA GLN A 450 -41.16 37.05 -4.94
C GLN A 450 -42.37 37.81 -5.53
N GLY A 451 -42.87 37.40 -6.71
CA GLY A 451 -44.07 37.95 -7.34
C GLY A 451 -45.36 37.23 -6.92
N ASP A 452 -46.48 37.93 -7.00
CA ASP A 452 -47.82 37.46 -6.60
C ASP A 452 -48.46 36.54 -7.68
N VAL A 453 -47.73 35.49 -8.09
CA VAL A 453 -48.09 34.59 -9.21
C VAL A 453 -48.40 33.18 -8.68
N THR A 454 -49.38 33.07 -7.79
CA THR A 454 -49.66 31.84 -7.00
C THR A 454 -50.89 31.05 -7.46
N THR A 455 -51.56 31.40 -8.56
CA THR A 455 -52.93 30.91 -8.85
C THR A 455 -53.10 29.94 -10.03
N SER A 456 -52.03 29.42 -10.64
CA SER A 456 -52.13 28.48 -11.78
C SER A 456 -51.74 27.04 -11.43
N PRO A 457 -52.52 26.00 -11.83
CA PRO A 457 -52.15 24.58 -11.67
C PRO A 457 -50.83 24.19 -12.35
N LEU A 458 -50.43 24.91 -13.41
CA LEU A 458 -49.12 24.74 -14.08
C LEU A 458 -47.93 25.09 -13.19
N TYR A 459 -48.16 25.82 -12.09
CA TYR A 459 -47.12 26.17 -11.13
C TYR A 459 -46.54 24.94 -10.43
N TYR A 460 -47.35 23.89 -10.20
CA TYR A 460 -46.90 22.69 -9.47
C TYR A 460 -45.90 21.85 -10.28
N GLU A 461 -46.24 21.43 -11.50
CA GLU A 461 -45.34 20.67 -12.39
C GLU A 461 -44.05 21.44 -12.69
N PHE A 462 -44.19 22.74 -12.92
CA PHE A 462 -43.07 23.64 -13.15
C PHE A 462 -42.17 23.79 -11.90
N SER A 463 -42.75 23.88 -10.70
CA SER A 463 -42.00 23.97 -9.45
C SER A 463 -41.17 22.73 -9.12
N THR A 464 -41.68 21.52 -9.43
CA THR A 464 -40.94 20.27 -9.23
C THR A 464 -39.70 20.23 -10.12
N ALA A 465 -39.87 20.59 -11.39
CA ALA A 465 -38.74 20.62 -12.32
C ALA A 465 -37.70 21.70 -11.94
N LEU A 466 -38.13 22.84 -11.39
CA LEU A 466 -37.23 23.85 -10.84
C LEU A 466 -36.50 23.38 -9.56
N GLN A 467 -37.14 22.55 -8.73
CA GLN A 467 -36.49 21.94 -7.58
C GLN A 467 -35.37 20.99 -8.03
N GLU A 468 -35.63 20.12 -9.01
CA GLU A 468 -34.62 19.20 -9.56
C GLU A 468 -33.43 19.94 -10.17
N LEU A 469 -33.68 21.02 -10.92
CA LEU A 469 -32.61 21.88 -11.46
C LEU A 469 -31.79 22.54 -10.35
N THR A 470 -32.44 22.94 -9.25
CA THR A 470 -31.76 23.49 -8.07
C THR A 470 -30.93 22.43 -7.36
N HIS A 471 -31.39 21.18 -7.29
CA HIS A 471 -30.63 20.07 -6.74
C HIS A 471 -29.37 19.78 -7.58
N ALA A 472 -29.50 19.70 -8.90
CA ALA A 472 -28.37 19.57 -9.82
C ALA A 472 -27.35 20.72 -9.65
N ALA A 473 -27.83 21.96 -9.54
CA ALA A 473 -26.99 23.13 -9.35
C ALA A 473 -26.17 23.08 -8.05
N ARG A 474 -26.80 22.63 -6.95
CA ARG A 474 -26.12 22.43 -5.66
C ARG A 474 -25.08 21.30 -5.75
N ALA A 475 -25.39 20.21 -6.45
CA ALA A 475 -24.45 19.10 -6.64
C ALA A 475 -23.19 19.54 -7.40
N ILE A 476 -23.34 20.27 -8.50
CA ILE A 476 -22.21 20.82 -9.27
C ILE A 476 -21.39 21.79 -8.44
N ARG A 477 -22.04 22.68 -7.66
CA ARG A 477 -21.33 23.61 -6.76
C ARG A 477 -20.52 22.84 -5.72
N SER A 478 -21.11 21.81 -5.10
CA SER A 478 -20.41 20.97 -4.12
C SER A 478 -19.20 20.25 -4.71
N LEU A 479 -19.31 19.74 -5.94
CA LEU A 479 -18.17 19.18 -6.67
C LEU A 479 -17.10 20.24 -6.92
N THR A 480 -17.49 21.42 -7.39
CA THR A 480 -16.58 22.55 -7.67
C THR A 480 -15.82 22.99 -6.42
N GLU A 481 -16.51 23.16 -5.29
CA GLU A 481 -15.88 23.45 -3.99
C GLU A 481 -14.95 22.32 -3.53
N THR A 482 -15.31 21.06 -3.80
CA THR A 482 -14.43 19.91 -3.50
C THR A 482 -13.14 19.97 -4.31
N LEU A 483 -13.24 20.34 -5.59
CA LEU A 483 -12.11 20.50 -6.51
C LEU A 483 -11.26 21.75 -6.20
N GLU A 484 -11.87 22.85 -5.79
CA GLU A 484 -11.17 24.09 -5.41
C GLU A 484 -10.38 23.91 -4.11
N ASN A 485 -10.93 23.17 -3.15
CA ASN A 485 -10.23 22.80 -1.92
C ASN A 485 -9.16 21.72 -2.14
N ASN A 486 -9.23 20.97 -3.24
CA ASN A 486 -8.30 19.89 -3.60
C ASN A 486 -7.83 20.00 -5.07
N PRO A 487 -7.13 21.08 -5.46
CA PRO A 487 -6.84 21.39 -6.86
C PRO A 487 -5.93 20.35 -7.53
N ASN A 488 -5.13 19.65 -6.72
CA ASN A 488 -4.28 18.55 -7.16
C ASN A 488 -5.09 17.39 -7.79
N ALA A 489 -6.35 17.18 -7.39
CA ALA A 489 -7.14 16.05 -7.90
C ALA A 489 -7.52 16.16 -9.39
N ILE A 490 -7.56 17.37 -9.94
CA ILE A 490 -7.90 17.62 -11.37
C ILE A 490 -6.73 17.28 -12.29
N ILE A 491 -5.50 17.56 -11.85
CA ILE A 491 -4.29 17.46 -12.70
C ILE A 491 -3.90 16.00 -12.95
N PHE A 492 -4.22 15.09 -12.03
CA PHE A 492 -3.64 13.75 -12.08
C PHE A 492 -4.47 12.71 -12.83
N GLY A 493 -5.77 12.95 -13.09
CA GLY A 493 -6.56 12.36 -14.19
C GLY A 493 -6.46 10.84 -14.42
N LYS A 494 -5.92 10.10 -13.45
CA LYS A 494 -5.61 8.69 -13.37
C LYS A 494 -5.50 8.32 -11.90
#